data_AF-A0A6I1J6S5-F1
#
_entry.id   AF-A0A6I1J6S5-F1
#
_cell.length_a   1.000
_cell.length_b   1.000
_cell.length_c   1.000
_cell.angle_alpha   90.00
_cell.angle_beta   90.00
_cell.angle_gamma   90.00
#
_symmetry.space_group_name_H-M   'P 1'
#
loop_
_entity.id
_entity.type
_entity.pdbx_description
1 polymer ?
#
loop_
_entity_poly.entity_id
_entity_poly.type
_entity_poly.pdbx_seq_one_letter_code
_entity_poly.pdbx_strand_id
1 'polypeptide(L)'
;GGGGGGSSSLSGRGGKGGGGAGLLLVVAPSITGTGTIQARGGAGYAGTVADAGGGAGGGGGRLVLITQAATSIATDVSGGTGGAGIGTGLAGAAGAAGTVTAIVL
;
A
#
# COMPACT_ATOMS: atom_id res chain seq x y z
N GLY A 1 -4.36 -4.64 -4.77
CA GLY A 1 -3.89 -5.98 -5.21
C GLY A 1 -2.38 -6.05 -5.08
N GLY A 2 -1.85 -7.23 -4.74
CA GLY A 2 -0.41 -7.49 -4.63
C GLY A 2 -0.17 -8.91 -4.08
N GLY A 3 -0.30 -9.93 -4.94
CA GLY A 3 -0.04 -11.32 -4.59
C GLY A 3 1.44 -11.66 -4.69
N GLY A 4 2.01 -12.24 -3.64
CA GLY A 4 3.36 -12.80 -3.66
C GLY A 4 3.35 -14.21 -4.24
N GLY A 5 4.15 -14.45 -5.27
CA GLY A 5 4.37 -15.78 -5.83
C GLY A 5 5.14 -16.65 -4.82
N GLY A 6 4.54 -17.78 -4.44
CA GLY A 6 5.25 -18.85 -3.73
C GLY A 6 5.40 -20.02 -4.69
N SER A 7 6.64 -20.45 -4.95
CA SER A 7 6.84 -21.75 -5.58
C SER A 7 6.48 -22.86 -4.58
N SER A 8 6.08 -24.02 -5.07
CA SER A 8 5.69 -25.17 -4.25
C SER A 8 6.88 -25.89 -3.59
N SER A 9 8.12 -25.54 -3.92
CA SER A 9 9.31 -26.16 -3.33
C SER A 9 9.70 -25.49 -2.00
N LEU A 10 10.23 -26.28 -1.05
CA LEU A 10 10.77 -25.80 0.22
C LEU A 10 11.90 -24.77 0.05
N SER A 11 12.61 -24.80 -1.08
CA SER A 11 13.70 -23.89 -1.46
C SER A 11 13.25 -22.63 -2.20
N GLY A 12 11.95 -22.43 -2.48
CA GLY A 12 11.48 -21.27 -3.25
C GLY A 12 10.21 -20.64 -2.68
N ARG A 13 10.00 -20.72 -1.36
CA ARG A 13 8.91 -20.02 -0.67
C ARG A 13 9.29 -18.54 -0.52
N GLY A 14 8.90 -17.75 -1.52
CA GLY A 14 9.02 -16.29 -1.47
C GLY A 14 8.18 -15.65 -0.36
N GLY A 15 8.49 -14.39 -0.08
CA GLY A 15 7.72 -13.58 0.87
C GLY A 15 6.25 -13.41 0.46
N LYS A 16 5.37 -13.36 1.46
CA LYS A 16 3.94 -13.09 1.22
C LYS A 16 3.72 -11.65 0.77
N GLY A 17 2.73 -11.44 -0.11
CA GLY A 17 2.38 -10.10 -0.58
C GLY A 17 1.72 -9.25 0.51
N GLY A 18 1.86 -7.93 0.38
CA GLY A 18 1.21 -6.95 1.24
C GLY A 18 -0.25 -6.74 0.89
N GLY A 19 -1.08 -6.47 1.91
CA GLY A 19 -2.50 -6.18 1.73
C GLY A 19 -2.73 -4.85 1.00
N GLY A 20 -3.67 -4.79 0.06
CA GLY A 20 -4.07 -3.52 -0.54
C GLY A 20 -4.89 -2.67 0.44
N ALA A 21 -4.77 -1.35 0.34
CA ALA A 21 -5.69 -0.45 1.04
C ALA A 21 -7.07 -0.42 0.36
N GLY A 22 -8.09 -0.08 1.15
CA GLY A 22 -9.48 0.04 0.71
C GLY A 22 -9.86 1.43 0.22
N LEU A 23 -11.17 1.69 0.21
CA LEU A 23 -11.76 3.00 -0.01
C LEU A 23 -11.98 3.70 1.33
N LEU A 24 -11.58 4.96 1.44
CA LEU A 24 -11.92 5.83 2.55
C LEU A 24 -12.68 7.05 2.02
N LEU A 25 -13.93 7.20 2.47
CA LEU A 25 -14.81 8.33 2.16
C LEU A 25 -14.97 9.18 3.42
N VAL A 26 -14.60 10.46 3.32
CA VAL A 26 -14.78 11.44 4.39
C VAL A 26 -15.72 12.52 3.87
N VAL A 27 -16.83 12.71 4.58
CA VAL A 27 -17.81 13.74 4.29
C VAL A 27 -17.93 14.64 5.50
N ALA A 28 -17.56 15.90 5.35
CA ALA A 28 -17.62 16.89 6.42
C ALA A 28 -17.77 18.29 5.84
N PRO A 29 -18.48 19.23 6.48
CA PRO A 29 -18.56 20.61 6.00
C PRO A 29 -17.17 21.26 5.84
N SER A 30 -16.26 20.97 6.76
CA SER A 30 -14.85 21.38 6.70
C SER A 30 -13.95 20.30 7.30
N ILE A 31 -12.71 20.21 6.81
CA ILE A 31 -11.65 19.39 7.39
C ILE A 31 -10.50 20.34 7.72
N THR A 32 -10.19 20.50 9.00
CA THR A 32 -9.20 21.44 9.52
C THR A 32 -8.10 20.74 10.32
N GLY A 33 -6.94 21.38 10.43
CA GLY A 33 -5.77 20.86 11.16
C GLY A 33 -4.60 20.48 10.25
N THR A 34 -3.55 19.94 10.87
CA THR A 34 -2.25 19.65 10.23
C THR A 34 -1.92 18.15 10.19
N GLY A 35 -2.92 17.31 10.47
CA GLY A 35 -2.76 15.86 10.45
C GLY A 35 -2.68 15.27 9.04
N THR A 36 -2.69 13.93 8.97
CA THR A 36 -2.66 13.20 7.70
C THR A 36 -3.75 12.14 7.67
N ILE A 37 -4.53 12.08 6.59
CA ILE A 37 -5.45 10.97 6.33
C ILE A 37 -4.73 9.92 5.50
N GLN A 38 -4.72 8.67 5.97
CA GLN A 38 -3.91 7.59 5.38
C GLN A 38 -4.79 6.45 4.87
N ALA A 39 -4.62 6.09 3.60
CA ALA A 39 -5.18 4.90 2.98
C ALA A 39 -4.06 4.16 2.24
N ARG A 40 -3.13 3.57 3.01
CA ARG A 40 -1.86 3.02 2.49
C ARG A 40 -1.92 1.52 2.30
N GLY A 41 -1.24 1.04 1.26
CA GLY A 41 -1.01 -0.38 1.08
C GLY A 41 -0.04 -0.94 2.13
N GLY A 42 -0.25 -2.20 2.52
CA GLY A 42 0.63 -2.93 3.42
C GLY A 42 1.94 -3.37 2.74
N ALA A 43 3.01 -3.48 3.52
CA ALA A 43 4.30 -3.96 3.03
C ALA A 43 4.26 -5.44 2.68
N GLY A 44 5.05 -5.84 1.68
CA GLY A 44 5.34 -7.24 1.42
C GLY A 44 6.28 -7.82 2.48
N TYR A 45 6.15 -9.12 2.74
CA TYR A 45 7.00 -9.84 3.68
C TYR A 45 8.33 -10.21 3.02
N ALA A 46 9.38 -10.32 3.82
CA ALA A 46 10.66 -10.85 3.35
C ALA A 46 10.55 -12.35 2.98
N GLY A 47 11.40 -12.81 2.08
CA GLY A 47 11.67 -14.24 1.92
C GLY A 47 12.23 -14.83 3.23
N THR A 48 12.05 -16.13 3.46
CA THR A 48 12.48 -16.79 4.71
C THR A 48 13.41 -17.98 4.52
N VAL A 49 13.68 -18.36 3.27
CA VAL A 49 14.57 -19.47 2.90
C VAL A 49 15.64 -18.99 1.93
N ALA A 50 16.74 -19.73 1.81
CA ALA A 50 17.86 -19.37 0.92
C ALA A 50 17.36 -19.12 -0.50
N ASP A 51 17.85 -18.04 -1.11
CA ASP A 51 17.53 -17.60 -2.47
C ASP A 51 16.04 -17.28 -2.75
N ALA A 52 15.23 -17.14 -1.68
CA ALA A 52 13.83 -16.75 -1.80
C ALA A 52 13.66 -15.27 -2.15
N GLY A 53 12.78 -15.00 -3.12
CA GLY A 53 12.34 -13.64 -3.42
C GLY A 53 11.47 -13.03 -2.31
N GLY A 54 11.39 -11.70 -2.27
CA GLY A 54 10.51 -10.97 -1.36
C GLY A 54 9.08 -10.86 -1.90
N GLY A 55 8.12 -10.65 -0.99
CA GLY A 55 6.73 -10.42 -1.36
C GLY A 55 6.49 -9.02 -1.91
N ALA A 56 5.60 -8.86 -2.88
CA ALA A 56 5.24 -7.55 -3.40
C ALA A 56 4.47 -6.71 -2.36
N GLY A 57 4.62 -5.39 -2.39
CA GLY A 57 3.81 -4.47 -1.59
C GLY A 57 2.37 -4.36 -2.10
N GLY A 58 1.44 -4.10 -1.19
CA GLY A 58 0.04 -3.87 -1.53
C GLY A 58 -0.19 -2.49 -2.15
N GLY A 59 -1.14 -2.35 -3.08
CA GLY A 59 -1.51 -1.05 -3.63
C GLY A 59 -2.14 -0.11 -2.59
N GLY A 60 -1.92 1.20 -2.75
CA GLY A 60 -2.58 2.26 -2.00
C GLY A 60 -4.08 2.32 -2.27
N GLY A 61 -4.81 2.99 -1.37
CA GLY A 61 -6.25 3.06 -1.37
C GLY A 61 -6.82 4.22 -2.16
N ARG A 62 -8.14 4.29 -2.24
CA ARG A 62 -8.84 5.44 -2.81
C ARG A 62 -9.34 6.32 -1.67
N LEU A 63 -8.95 7.60 -1.70
CA LEU A 63 -9.43 8.61 -0.75
C LEU A 63 -10.41 9.53 -1.46
N VAL A 64 -11.60 9.69 -0.90
CA VAL A 64 -12.58 10.67 -1.37
C VAL A 64 -12.91 11.63 -0.24
N LEU A 65 -12.71 12.92 -0.48
CA LEU A 65 -13.03 14.01 0.45
C LEU A 65 -14.16 14.82 -0.14
N ILE A 66 -15.27 14.95 0.59
CA ILE A 66 -16.42 15.77 0.20
C ILE A 66 -16.60 16.86 1.26
N THR A 67 -16.37 18.13 0.88
CA THR A 67 -16.37 19.28 1.78
C THR A 67 -17.08 20.49 1.19
N GLN A 68 -17.43 21.49 2.00
CA GLN A 68 -17.98 22.79 1.53
C GLN A 68 -16.88 23.87 1.37
N ALA A 69 -15.66 23.56 1.79
CA ALA A 69 -14.50 24.43 1.66
C ALA A 69 -13.26 23.62 1.32
N ALA A 70 -12.27 24.26 0.71
CA ALA A 70 -10.98 23.63 0.41
C ALA A 70 -10.31 23.11 1.69
N THR A 71 -9.66 21.94 1.58
CA THR A 71 -8.97 21.29 2.70
C THR A 71 -7.45 21.48 2.57
N SER A 72 -6.77 21.80 3.67
CA SER A 72 -5.29 21.85 3.71
C SER A 72 -4.67 20.59 4.33
N ILE A 73 -5.45 19.52 4.53
CA ILE A 73 -4.97 18.31 5.20
C ILE A 73 -4.06 17.51 4.26
N ALA A 74 -2.98 16.95 4.82
CA ALA A 74 -2.14 16.05 4.07
C ALA A 74 -2.87 14.71 3.85
N THR A 75 -2.61 14.09 2.70
CA THR A 75 -3.18 12.78 2.34
C THR A 75 -2.05 11.83 1.95
N ASP A 76 -2.14 10.58 2.38
CA ASP A 76 -1.18 9.54 2.04
C ASP A 76 -1.91 8.30 1.52
N VAL A 77 -1.86 8.13 0.20
CA VAL A 77 -2.38 6.98 -0.54
C VAL A 77 -1.24 6.15 -1.12
N SER A 78 -0.06 6.16 -0.51
CA SER A 78 1.08 5.37 -0.98
C SER A 78 0.78 3.87 -1.02
N GLY A 79 1.36 3.20 -2.01
CA GLY A 79 1.46 1.74 -1.98
C GLY A 79 2.49 1.29 -0.94
N GLY A 80 2.35 0.04 -0.51
CA GLY A 80 3.30 -0.59 0.40
C GLY A 80 4.63 -0.87 -0.29
N THR A 81 5.71 -0.92 0.49
CA THR A 81 7.02 -1.35 0.00
C THR A 81 7.03 -2.84 -0.30
N GLY A 82 7.86 -3.27 -1.25
CA GLY A 82 8.14 -4.68 -1.44
C GLY A 82 9.05 -5.22 -0.33
N GLY A 83 8.88 -6.49 0.01
CA GLY A 83 9.73 -7.20 0.95
C GLY A 83 11.09 -7.53 0.35
N ALA A 84 12.11 -7.68 1.19
CA ALA A 84 13.44 -8.08 0.75
C ALA A 84 13.47 -9.55 0.30
N GLY A 85 14.30 -9.85 -0.70
CA GLY A 85 14.73 -11.22 -0.98
C GLY A 85 15.92 -11.62 -0.09
N ILE A 86 16.27 -12.90 -0.08
CA ILE A 86 17.45 -13.46 0.59
C ILE A 86 18.37 -14.08 -0.48
N GLY A 87 19.69 -13.97 -0.33
CA GLY A 87 20.67 -14.57 -1.25
C GLY A 87 20.58 -13.98 -2.64
N THR A 88 20.38 -14.81 -3.66
CA THR A 88 20.13 -14.35 -5.03
C THR A 88 18.67 -13.97 -5.30
N GLY A 89 17.78 -14.13 -4.30
CA GLY A 89 16.38 -13.77 -4.42
C GLY A 89 16.17 -12.28 -4.59
N LEU A 90 15.36 -11.88 -5.59
CA LEU A 90 15.02 -10.49 -5.83
C LEU A 90 14.05 -9.95 -4.77
N ALA A 91 14.16 -8.65 -4.48
CA ALA A 91 13.15 -7.96 -3.67
C ALA A 91 11.81 -7.91 -4.41
N GLY A 92 10.72 -7.91 -3.64
CA GLY A 92 9.38 -7.67 -4.15
C GLY A 92 9.26 -6.26 -4.71
N ALA A 93 8.38 -6.09 -5.70
CA ALA A 93 8.04 -4.75 -6.21
C ALA A 93 7.22 -3.96 -5.18
N ALA A 94 7.37 -2.64 -5.19
CA ALA A 94 6.47 -1.76 -4.44
C ALA A 94 5.05 -1.76 -5.03
N GLY A 95 4.05 -1.57 -4.19
CA GLY A 95 2.67 -1.38 -4.60
C GLY A 95 2.47 -0.03 -5.27
N ALA A 96 1.54 0.05 -6.21
CA ALA A 96 1.16 1.30 -6.84
C ALA A 96 0.52 2.26 -5.82
N ALA A 97 0.76 3.56 -5.97
CA ALA A 97 0.02 4.58 -5.23
C ALA A 97 -1.46 4.58 -5.65
N GLY A 98 -2.32 4.90 -4.69
CA GLY A 98 -3.73 5.12 -4.90
C GLY A 98 -4.05 6.53 -5.38
N THR A 99 -5.30 6.94 -5.22
CA THR A 99 -5.80 8.21 -5.76
C THR A 99 -6.56 9.00 -4.72
N VAL A 100 -6.41 10.32 -4.76
CA VAL A 100 -7.17 11.27 -3.95
C VAL A 100 -8.16 12.01 -4.85
N THR A 101 -9.43 12.05 -4.45
CA THR A 101 -10.47 12.84 -5.11
C THR A 101 -11.07 13.79 -4.10
N ALA A 102 -10.88 15.09 -4.30
CA ALA A 102 -11.52 16.14 -3.51
C ALA A 102 -12.71 16.70 -4.30
N ILE A 103 -13.88 16.73 -3.66
CA ILE A 103 -15.11 17.32 -4.16
C ILE A 103 -15.47 18.44 -3.20
N VAL A 104 -15.50 19.67 -3.71
CA VAL A 104 -15.95 20.84 -2.96
C VAL A 104 -17.34 21.19 -3.47
N LEU A 105 -18.31 21.21 -2.55
CA LEU A 105 -19.72 21.51 -2.79
C LEU A 105 -20.02 23.00 -2.55
#